data_AF-A0A975U512-F1
#
_entry.id   AF-A0A975U512-F1
#
_cell.length_a   1.000
_cell.length_b   1.000
_cell.length_c   1.000
_cell.angle_alpha   90.00
_cell.angle_beta   90.00
_cell.angle_gamma   90.00
#
_symmetry.space_group_name_H-M   'P 1'
#
loop_
_entity.id
_entity.type
_entity.pdbx_description
1 polymer ?
#
loop_
_entity_poly.entity_id
_entity_poly.type
_entity_poly.pdbx_seq_one_letter_code
_entity_poly.pdbx_strand_id
1 'polypeptide(L)'
;MNTDYEWVGSLFRTRNDMLDAIAETWVTARGHASPAETQRYFDEATDAELSAEAIAGWGLDCVAEWCGEDEPHMTRYSYGATDLAAAFGRVRARLGETAPAA
;
A
#
# COMPACT_ATOMS: atom_id res chain seq x y z
N MET A 1 -17.68 16.84 5.94
CA MET A 1 -17.47 15.38 5.95
C MET A 1 -16.09 15.15 6.54
N ASN A 2 -15.99 14.45 7.69
CA ASN A 2 -14.74 13.82 8.05
C ASN A 2 -14.59 12.65 7.08
N THR A 3 -13.65 12.75 6.14
CA THR A 3 -13.26 11.58 5.35
C THR A 3 -12.38 10.74 6.25
N ASP A 4 -12.97 9.73 6.89
CA ASP A 4 -12.18 8.72 7.58
C ASP A 4 -11.53 7.85 6.49
N TYR A 5 -10.19 7.83 6.44
CA TYR A 5 -9.44 7.02 5.49
C TYR A 5 -9.42 5.58 5.99
N GLU A 6 -9.99 4.64 5.25
CA GLU A 6 -10.11 3.25 5.69
C GLU A 6 -9.30 2.30 4.81
N TRP A 7 -8.60 1.35 5.45
CA TRP A 7 -8.03 0.19 4.78
C TRP A 7 -8.15 -1.03 5.68
N VAL A 8 -8.78 -2.10 5.17
CA VAL A 8 -8.91 -3.41 5.86
C VAL A 8 -9.51 -3.27 7.27
N GLY A 9 -10.60 -2.53 7.39
CA GLY A 9 -11.30 -2.31 8.66
C GLY A 9 -10.53 -1.46 9.69
N SER A 10 -9.43 -0.82 9.29
CA SER A 10 -8.68 0.13 10.11
C SER A 10 -8.88 1.55 9.59
N LEU A 11 -9.08 2.50 10.51
CA LEU A 11 -9.22 3.93 10.21
C LEU A 11 -7.92 4.67 10.43
N PHE A 12 -7.59 5.53 9.47
CA PHE A 12 -6.37 6.32 9.42
C PHE A 12 -6.71 7.81 9.47
N ARG A 13 -5.84 8.58 10.12
CA ARG A 13 -6.03 10.03 10.30
C ARG A 13 -5.76 10.81 9.03
N THR A 14 -4.89 10.30 8.17
CA THR A 14 -4.50 10.96 6.92
C THR A 14 -4.47 9.97 5.76
N ARG A 15 -4.61 10.52 4.54
CA ARG A 15 -4.47 9.75 3.30
C ARG A 15 -3.11 9.05 3.24
N ASN A 16 -2.04 9.73 3.65
CA ASN A 16 -0.70 9.17 3.59
C ASN A 16 -0.53 7.98 4.53
N ASP A 17 -1.11 8.04 5.74
CA ASP A 17 -1.06 6.92 6.68
C ASP A 17 -1.78 5.68 6.12
N MET A 18 -2.93 5.87 5.47
CA MET A 18 -3.65 4.80 4.78
C MET A 18 -2.83 4.23 3.62
N LEU A 19 -2.19 5.08 2.81
CA LEU A 19 -1.35 4.63 1.69
C LEU A 19 -0.11 3.86 2.17
N ASP A 20 0.51 4.29 3.27
CA ASP A 20 1.62 3.58 3.90
C ASP A 20 1.17 2.21 4.40
N ALA A 21 -0.02 2.13 4.98
CA ALA A 21 -0.61 0.85 5.40
C ALA A 21 -0.92 -0.08 4.22
N ILE A 22 -1.40 0.44 3.09
CA ILE A 22 -1.61 -0.34 1.85
C ILE A 22 -0.27 -0.90 1.37
N ALA A 23 0.75 -0.04 1.22
CA ALA A 23 2.07 -0.44 0.76
C ALA A 23 2.74 -1.47 1.69
N GLU A 24 2.68 -1.23 3.02
CA GLU A 24 3.20 -2.16 4.02
C GLU A 24 2.46 -3.50 4.00
N THR A 25 1.14 -3.47 3.88
CA THR A 25 0.31 -4.69 3.79
C THR A 25 0.71 -5.55 2.60
N TRP A 26 1.05 -4.93 1.47
CA TRP A 26 1.42 -5.61 0.23
C TRP A 26 2.74 -6.35 0.41
N VAL A 27 3.80 -5.62 0.78
CA VAL A 27 5.16 -6.19 0.88
C VAL A 27 5.32 -7.17 2.04
N THR A 28 4.57 -6.99 3.12
CA THR A 28 4.63 -7.90 4.28
C THR A 28 3.67 -9.07 4.14
N ALA A 29 2.83 -9.11 3.10
CA ALA A 29 1.70 -10.04 2.99
C ALA A 29 0.87 -10.08 4.27
N ARG A 30 0.47 -8.91 4.82
CA ARG A 30 -0.20 -8.77 6.13
C ARG A 30 0.62 -9.35 7.31
N GLY A 31 1.93 -9.22 7.28
CA GLY A 31 2.84 -9.76 8.30
C GLY A 31 3.15 -11.25 8.17
N HIS A 32 2.75 -11.90 7.07
CA HIS A 32 3.13 -13.28 6.79
C HIS A 32 4.51 -13.41 6.14
N ALA A 33 5.03 -12.35 5.51
CA ALA A 33 6.37 -12.32 4.97
C ALA A 33 7.40 -12.02 6.07
N SER A 34 8.50 -12.76 6.07
CA SER A 34 9.66 -12.46 6.90
C SER A 34 10.31 -11.12 6.49
N PRO A 35 11.13 -10.51 7.35
CA PRO A 35 11.90 -9.31 6.98
C PRO A 35 12.78 -9.52 5.73
N ALA A 36 13.36 -10.71 5.57
CA ALA A 36 14.19 -11.04 4.40
C ALA A 36 13.35 -11.14 3.12
N GLU A 37 12.15 -11.72 3.18
CA GLU A 37 11.23 -11.76 2.04
C GLU A 37 10.72 -10.35 1.68
N THR A 38 10.39 -9.54 2.69
CA THR A 38 9.98 -8.15 2.51
C THR A 38 11.09 -7.34 1.82
N GLN A 39 12.33 -7.49 2.28
CA GLN A 39 13.48 -6.81 1.66
C GLN A 39 13.69 -7.27 0.22
N ARG A 40 13.57 -8.58 -0.04
CA ARG A 40 13.68 -9.14 -1.39
C ARG A 40 12.65 -8.54 -2.35
N TYR A 41 11.40 -8.34 -1.91
CA TYR A 41 10.38 -7.67 -2.71
C TYR A 41 10.80 -6.25 -3.12
N PHE A 42 11.41 -5.50 -2.19
CA PHE A 42 11.95 -4.19 -2.53
C PHE A 42 13.17 -4.26 -3.44
N ASP A 43 14.05 -5.24 -3.28
CA ASP A 43 15.25 -5.36 -4.12
C ASP A 43 14.91 -5.77 -5.57
N GLU A 44 13.83 -6.53 -5.77
CA GLU A 44 13.43 -7.08 -7.07
C GLU A 44 12.46 -6.19 -7.86
N ALA A 45 11.80 -5.22 -7.22
CA ALA A 45 10.81 -4.36 -7.86
C ALA A 45 10.97 -2.87 -7.50
N THR A 46 10.72 -2.01 -8.47
CA THR A 46 10.61 -0.57 -8.25
C THR A 46 9.31 -0.21 -7.53
N ASP A 47 9.27 0.95 -6.90
CA ASP A 47 8.06 1.44 -6.22
C ASP A 47 6.86 1.60 -7.18
N ALA A 48 7.15 1.89 -8.45
CA ALA A 48 6.13 1.98 -9.50
C ALA A 48 5.58 0.61 -9.89
N GLU A 49 6.43 -0.41 -9.99
CA GLU A 49 6.02 -1.79 -10.25
C GLU A 49 5.20 -2.34 -9.08
N LEU A 50 5.66 -2.15 -7.84
CA LEU A 50 4.91 -2.55 -6.64
C LEU A 50 3.55 -1.84 -6.55
N SER A 51 3.48 -0.56 -6.92
CA SER A 51 2.21 0.15 -7.02
C SER A 51 1.28 -0.45 -8.06
N ALA A 52 1.79 -0.79 -9.25
CA ALA A 52 0.97 -1.39 -10.31
C ALA A 52 0.47 -2.78 -9.91
N GLU A 53 1.32 -3.60 -9.30
CA GLU A 53 0.98 -4.93 -8.81
C GLU A 53 -0.09 -4.86 -7.70
N ALA A 54 0.06 -3.96 -6.72
CA ALA A 54 -0.92 -3.81 -5.65
C ALA A 54 -2.28 -3.33 -6.16
N ILE A 55 -2.29 -2.38 -7.10
CA ILE A 55 -3.54 -1.90 -7.73
C ILE A 55 -4.24 -3.05 -8.46
N ALA A 56 -3.52 -3.79 -9.29
CA ALA A 56 -4.09 -4.90 -10.04
C ALA A 56 -4.51 -6.08 -9.14
N GLY A 57 -3.68 -6.43 -8.15
CA GLY A 57 -3.89 -7.56 -7.27
C GLY A 57 -5.06 -7.38 -6.30
N TRP A 58 -5.32 -6.14 -5.87
CA TRP A 58 -6.45 -5.82 -4.99
C TRP A 58 -7.61 -5.11 -5.69
N GLY A 59 -7.50 -4.83 -6.99
CA GLY A 59 -8.54 -4.14 -7.75
C GLY A 59 -8.83 -2.72 -7.22
N LEU A 60 -7.79 -1.99 -6.79
CA LEU A 60 -7.96 -0.67 -6.15
C LEU A 60 -8.54 0.39 -7.12
N ASP A 61 -8.40 0.15 -8.43
CA ASP A 61 -8.84 1.01 -9.52
C ASP A 61 -10.19 0.59 -10.13
N CYS A 62 -10.80 -0.50 -9.67
CA CYS A 62 -12.07 -0.99 -10.17
C CYS A 62 -13.15 -1.04 -9.08
N VAL A 63 -14.41 -1.00 -9.52
CA VAL A 63 -15.54 -1.26 -8.63
C VAL A 63 -15.59 -2.75 -8.39
N ALA A 64 -15.18 -3.18 -7.20
CA ALA A 64 -15.33 -4.55 -6.78
C ALA A 64 -16.80 -4.81 -6.39
N GLU A 65 -17.62 -5.29 -7.34
CA GLU A 65 -19.04 -5.64 -7.11
C GLU A 65 -19.24 -6.59 -5.91
N TRP A 66 -18.22 -7.40 -5.61
CA TRP A 66 -18.18 -8.37 -4.51
C TRP A 66 -17.83 -7.75 -3.14
N CYS A 67 -17.33 -6.52 -3.11
CA CYS A 67 -17.00 -5.77 -1.90
C CYS A 67 -18.08 -4.77 -1.49
N GLY A 68 -19.15 -4.62 -2.28
CA GLY A 68 -20.23 -3.67 -2.01
C GLY A 68 -19.79 -2.21 -2.07
N GLU A 69 -18.71 -1.91 -2.80
CA GLU A 69 -18.26 -0.53 -3.05
C GLU A 69 -19.02 0.05 -4.25
N ASP A 70 -19.47 1.30 -4.13
CA ASP A 70 -20.18 2.03 -5.20
C ASP A 70 -19.21 2.71 -6.20
N GLU A 71 -17.93 2.83 -5.84
CA GLU A 71 -16.87 3.45 -6.64
C GLU A 71 -15.51 2.82 -6.31
N PRO A 72 -14.49 2.91 -7.19
CA PRO A 72 -13.17 2.38 -6.89
C PRO A 72 -12.53 3.05 -5.67
N HIS A 73 -11.82 2.27 -4.85
CA HIS A 73 -11.10 2.75 -3.66
C HIS A 73 -10.18 3.96 -3.95
N MET A 74 -9.48 3.93 -5.09
CA MET A 74 -8.66 5.05 -5.58
C MET A 74 -9.45 6.34 -5.83
N THR A 75 -10.68 6.21 -6.33
CA THR A 75 -11.58 7.36 -6.55
C THR A 75 -12.07 7.90 -5.22
N ARG A 76 -12.56 7.00 -4.34
CA ARG A 76 -13.10 7.32 -3.02
C ARG A 76 -12.13 8.15 -2.18
N TYR A 77 -10.86 7.75 -2.16
CA TYR A 77 -9.83 8.42 -1.37
C TYR A 77 -8.92 9.36 -2.18
N SER A 78 -9.26 9.58 -3.45
CA SER A 78 -8.60 10.54 -4.35
C SER A 78 -7.07 10.37 -4.38
N TYR A 79 -6.60 9.17 -4.71
CA TYR A 79 -5.18 8.88 -4.91
C TYR A 79 -4.93 8.11 -6.21
N GLY A 80 -3.74 8.29 -6.78
CA GLY A 80 -3.29 7.63 -7.99
C GLY A 80 -2.15 6.63 -7.76
N ALA A 81 -1.73 5.95 -8.84
CA ALA A 81 -0.56 5.06 -8.80
C ALA A 81 0.71 5.78 -8.33
N THR A 82 0.90 7.05 -8.70
CA THR A 82 2.05 7.83 -8.24
C THR A 82 2.04 8.08 -6.72
N ASP A 83 0.86 8.30 -6.12
CA ASP A 83 0.74 8.47 -4.66
C ASP A 83 1.08 7.17 -3.93
N LEU A 84 0.62 6.03 -4.47
CA LEU A 84 0.89 4.72 -3.89
C LEU A 84 2.36 4.30 -4.08
N ALA A 85 2.96 4.59 -5.24
CA ALA A 85 4.40 4.41 -5.45
C ALA A 85 5.22 5.25 -4.45
N ALA A 86 4.81 6.50 -4.19
CA ALA A 86 5.46 7.31 -3.15
C ALA A 86 5.32 6.69 -1.75
N ALA A 87 4.24 5.96 -1.47
CA ALA A 87 4.07 5.22 -0.21
C ALA A 87 5.02 4.01 -0.12
N PHE A 88 5.19 3.24 -1.20
CA PHE A 88 6.21 2.19 -1.26
C PHE A 88 7.62 2.74 -0.99
N GLY A 89 7.95 3.91 -1.55
CA GLY A 89 9.23 4.58 -1.27
C GLY A 89 9.40 4.96 0.21
N ARG A 90 8.34 5.43 0.88
CA ARG A 90 8.37 5.71 2.33
C ARG A 90 8.55 4.45 3.16
N VAL A 91 7.83 3.37 2.83
CA VAL A 91 7.95 2.07 3.52
C VAL A 91 9.34 1.48 3.32
N ARG A 92 9.87 1.55 2.11
CA ARG A 92 11.24 1.12 1.77
C ARG A 92 12.27 1.87 2.59
N ALA A 93 12.18 3.20 2.67
CA ALA A 93 13.10 4.02 3.45
C ALA A 93 13.06 3.64 4.94
N ARG A 94 11.85 3.52 5.51
CA ARG A 94 11.64 3.15 6.92
C ARG A 94 12.21 1.77 7.26
N LEU A 95 12.01 0.78 6.38
CA LEU A 95 12.50 -0.58 6.60
C LEU A 95 14.01 -0.69 6.35
N GLY A 96 14.55 0.06 5.39
CA GLY A 96 15.98 0.17 5.15
C GLY A 96 16.75 0.83 6.31
N GLU A 97 16.13 1.77 7.03
CA GLU A 97 16.69 2.37 8.25
C GLU A 97 16.75 1.38 9.43
N THR A 98 15.90 0.34 9.45
CA THR A 98 15.88 -0.68 10.50
C THR A 98 16.79 -1.88 10.26
N ALA A 99 17.46 -1.97 9.11
CA ALA A 99 18.48 -3.00 8.88
C ALA A 99 19.77 -2.64 9.64
N PRO A 100 20.32 -3.52 10.50
CA PRO A 100 21.60 -3.25 11.13
C PRO A 100 22.67 -3.12 10.03
N ALA A 101 23.50 -2.06 10.11
CA ALA A 101 24.67 -1.92 9.27
C ALA A 101 25.50 -3.22 9.36
N ALA A 102 25.67 -3.87 8.20
CA ALA A 102 26.45 -5.09 8.07
C ALA A 102 27.92 -4.90 8.45
#